data_AF-A0A0B1SPF5-F1
#
_entry.id   AF-A0A0B1SPF5-F1
#
_cell.length_a   1.000
_cell.length_b   1.000
_cell.length_c   1.000
_cell.angle_alpha   90.00
_cell.angle_beta   90.00
_cell.angle_gamma   90.00
#
_symmetry.space_group_name_H-M   'P 1'
#
loop_
_entity.id
_entity.type
_entity.pdbx_description
1 polymer ?
#
loop_
_entity_poly.entity_id
_entity_poly.type
_entity_poly.pdbx_seq_one_letter_code
_entity_poly.pdbx_strand_id
1 'polypeptide(L)'
;MTPIKNNLEPVFRTGDPTGKGTGGQPIWREDFEDEFHPRLRHGKPFKVSMTNAGPNSNGSQFFITVIEGMNVVQKINQVPKIRKSGLRRNEISIISITLI
;
A
#
# COMPACT_ATOMS: atom_id res chain seq x y z
N MET A 1 -12.83 26.07 -18.28
CA MET A 1 -11.49 25.45 -18.14
C MET A 1 -11.54 24.58 -16.88
N THR A 2 -11.86 23.30 -17.03
CA THR A 2 -12.00 22.38 -15.89
C THR A 2 -10.62 21.91 -15.47
N PRO A 3 -10.20 22.04 -14.20
CA PRO A 3 -8.88 21.58 -13.79
C PRO A 3 -8.79 20.07 -13.94
N ILE A 4 -7.72 19.61 -14.59
CA ILE A 4 -7.36 18.19 -14.67
C ILE A 4 -7.07 17.75 -13.24
N LYS A 5 -7.97 16.95 -12.64
CA LYS A 5 -7.68 16.27 -11.38
C LYS A 5 -6.60 15.24 -11.67
N ASN A 6 -5.40 15.46 -11.15
CA ASN A 6 -4.29 14.51 -11.20
C ASN A 6 -4.71 13.21 -10.47
N ASN A 7 -5.31 12.29 -11.21
CA ASN A 7 -5.78 10.98 -10.72
C ASN A 7 -4.62 9.98 -10.54
N LEU A 8 -3.54 10.41 -9.88
CA LEU A 8 -2.49 9.50 -9.44
C LEU A 8 -2.95 8.87 -8.12
N GLU A 9 -2.90 7.54 -8.03
CA GLU A 9 -3.14 6.87 -6.74
C GLU A 9 -2.10 7.38 -5.73
N PRO A 10 -2.49 7.63 -4.48
CA PRO A 10 -1.57 8.16 -3.49
C PRO A 10 -0.54 7.10 -3.01
N VAL A 11 -0.79 5.83 -3.34
CA VAL A 11 0.08 4.69 -3.03
C VAL A 11 0.16 3.70 -4.20
N PHE A 12 1.29 3.03 -4.34
CA PHE A 12 1.43 1.82 -5.15
C PHE A 12 1.41 0.59 -4.24
N ARG A 13 0.61 -0.43 -4.58
CA ARG A 13 0.45 -1.67 -3.80
C ARG A 13 0.95 -2.87 -4.58
N THR A 14 1.56 -3.83 -3.90
CA THR A 14 2.09 -5.07 -4.47
C THR A 14 2.25 -6.14 -3.38
N GLY A 15 2.82 -7.31 -3.72
CA GLY A 15 3.10 -8.39 -2.77
C GLY A 15 1.98 -9.42 -2.63
N ASP A 16 0.96 -9.38 -3.49
CA ASP A 16 -0.01 -10.46 -3.66
C ASP A 16 0.36 -11.32 -4.88
N PRO A 17 0.83 -12.57 -4.70
CA PRO A 17 1.18 -13.46 -5.81
C PRO A 17 0.01 -13.78 -6.75
N THR A 18 -1.23 -13.60 -6.30
CA THR A 18 -2.43 -13.89 -7.09
C THR A 18 -2.91 -12.70 -7.92
N GLY A 19 -2.39 -11.49 -7.66
CA GLY A 19 -2.83 -10.25 -8.32
C GLY A 19 -4.25 -9.79 -7.98
N LYS A 20 -4.96 -10.46 -7.06
CA LYS A 20 -6.36 -10.16 -6.73
C LYS A 20 -6.50 -9.05 -5.68
N GLY A 21 -5.43 -8.76 -4.95
CA GLY A 21 -5.40 -7.82 -3.82
C GLY A 21 -5.91 -8.43 -2.51
N THR A 22 -6.16 -9.74 -2.47
CA THR A 22 -6.69 -10.47 -1.30
C THR A 22 -5.82 -11.68 -0.93
N GLY A 23 -4.79 -11.99 -1.71
CA GLY A 23 -3.85 -13.07 -1.43
C GLY A 23 -2.54 -12.56 -0.82
N GLY A 24 -1.57 -13.46 -0.71
CA GLY A 24 -0.28 -13.17 -0.11
C GLY A 24 -0.22 -13.60 1.35
N GLN A 25 0.65 -14.57 1.64
CA GLN A 25 0.85 -15.13 2.97
C GLN A 25 2.26 -14.79 3.47
N PRO A 26 2.42 -14.51 4.77
CA PRO A 26 3.72 -14.32 5.36
C PRO A 26 4.49 -15.65 5.42
N ILE A 27 5.80 -15.57 5.62
CA ILE A 27 6.68 -16.76 5.68
C ILE A 27 6.30 -17.71 6.83
N TRP A 28 5.76 -17.17 7.92
CA TRP A 28 5.28 -17.93 9.08
C TRP A 28 3.95 -18.64 8.84
N ARG A 29 3.31 -18.44 7.68
CA ARG A 29 1.99 -19.00 7.31
C ARG A 29 0.82 -18.56 8.18
N GLU A 30 1.06 -17.60 9.06
CA GLU A 30 0.07 -17.01 9.97
C GLU A 30 0.26 -15.50 9.96
N ASP A 31 -0.85 -14.77 10.06
CA ASP A 31 -0.84 -13.30 10.16
C ASP A 31 0.07 -12.84 11.32
N PHE A 32 0.77 -11.73 11.11
CA PHE A 32 1.63 -11.17 12.16
C PHE A 32 1.18 -9.78 12.63
N GLU A 33 1.61 -9.46 13.85
CA GLU A 33 1.20 -8.26 14.58
C GLU A 33 1.64 -6.96 13.92
N ASP A 34 0.91 -5.88 14.20
CA ASP A 34 1.31 -4.56 13.74
C ASP A 34 2.42 -3.99 14.63
N GLU A 35 3.43 -3.38 14.01
CA GLU A 35 4.51 -2.68 14.71
C GLU A 35 4.45 -1.17 14.46
N PHE A 36 4.16 -0.40 15.51
CA PHE A 36 4.06 1.06 15.42
C PHE A 36 5.11 1.76 16.28
N HIS A 37 5.85 2.68 15.67
CA HIS A 37 6.76 3.56 16.39
C HIS A 37 6.31 5.02 16.22
N PRO A 38 6.26 5.86 17.28
CA PRO A 38 5.78 7.24 17.20
C PRO A 38 6.50 8.11 16.16
N ARG A 39 7.78 7.84 15.92
CA ARG A 39 8.61 8.55 14.92
C ARG A 39 8.40 8.07 13.49
N LEU A 40 7.80 6.91 13.28
CA LEU A 40 7.54 6.35 11.96
C LEU A 40 6.12 6.76 11.54
N ARG A 41 6.06 7.67 10.55
CA ARG A 41 4.84 8.28 10.04
C ARG A 41 4.92 8.45 8.53
N HIS A 42 3.76 8.44 7.87
CA HIS A 42 3.59 8.62 6.43
C HIS A 42 3.50 10.09 5.99
N GLY A 43 4.10 11.00 6.76
CA GLY A 43 4.06 12.44 6.46
C GLY A 43 4.86 12.87 5.22
N LYS A 44 5.71 11.97 4.68
CA LYS A 44 6.58 12.20 3.52
C LYS A 44 6.37 11.08 2.47
N PRO A 45 6.68 11.32 1.19
CA PRO A 45 6.57 10.32 0.15
C PRO A 45 7.69 9.27 0.29
N PHE A 46 7.55 8.18 -0.46
CA PHE A 46 8.49 7.07 -0.58
C PHE A 46 8.71 6.29 0.72
N LYS A 47 7.66 6.17 1.54
CA LYS A 47 7.64 5.28 2.70
C LYS A 47 7.03 3.94 2.31
N VAL A 48 7.65 2.86 2.79
CA VAL A 48 7.17 1.48 2.60
C VAL A 48 6.45 1.05 3.88
N SER A 49 5.30 0.40 3.74
CA SER A 49 4.55 -0.15 4.88
C SER A 49 3.68 -1.33 4.49
N MET A 50 3.36 -2.17 5.47
CA MET A 50 2.54 -3.37 5.26
C MET A 50 1.08 -3.01 5.01
N THR A 51 0.44 -3.79 4.14
CA THR A 51 -1.00 -3.79 3.94
C THR A 51 -1.60 -4.89 4.80
N ASN A 52 -2.59 -4.53 5.61
CA ASN A 52 -3.34 -5.47 6.44
C ASN A 52 -4.85 -5.40 6.13
N ALA A 53 -5.57 -6.48 6.45
CA ALA A 53 -7.03 -6.57 6.37
C ALA A 53 -7.74 -6.07 7.66
N GLY A 54 -6.96 -5.70 8.68
CA GLY A 54 -7.39 -5.23 9.99
C GLY A 54 -6.17 -5.15 10.93
N PRO A 55 -6.37 -4.75 12.20
CA PRO A 55 -5.31 -4.78 13.18
C PRO A 55 -4.66 -6.17 13.29
N ASN A 56 -3.33 -6.24 13.32
CA ASN A 56 -2.55 -7.46 13.47
C ASN A 56 -2.79 -8.54 12.40
N SER A 57 -3.17 -8.14 11.20
CA SER A 57 -3.42 -9.07 10.09
C SER A 57 -2.43 -8.83 8.93
N ASN A 58 -1.15 -8.65 9.26
CA ASN A 58 -0.15 -8.39 8.23
C ASN A 58 0.18 -9.67 7.45
N GLY A 59 0.15 -9.55 6.13
CA GLY A 59 0.54 -10.61 5.20
C GLY A 59 1.81 -10.25 4.43
N SER A 60 1.92 -10.68 3.17
CA SER A 60 3.05 -10.34 2.29
C SER A 60 2.84 -9.06 1.47
N GLN A 61 1.64 -8.48 1.50
CA GLN A 61 1.33 -7.27 0.74
C GLN A 61 1.90 -6.02 1.41
N PHE A 62 2.47 -5.13 0.61
CA PHE A 62 2.98 -3.84 1.06
C PHE A 62 2.67 -2.73 0.07
N PHE A 63 2.84 -1.50 0.51
CA PHE A 63 2.60 -0.33 -0.30
C PHE A 63 3.71 0.72 -0.14
N ILE A 64 3.81 1.58 -1.15
CA ILE A 64 4.75 2.71 -1.21
C ILE A 64 3.94 3.99 -1.35
N THR A 65 4.16 4.97 -0.46
CA THR A 65 3.55 6.31 -0.58
C THR A 65 4.23 7.12 -1.67
N VAL A 66 3.47 7.93 -2.42
CA VAL A 66 4.04 8.82 -3.46
C VAL A 66 3.60 10.28 -3.34
N ILE A 67 2.79 10.58 -2.33
CA ILE A 67 2.39 11.95 -1.99
C ILE A 67 2.76 12.27 -0.54
N GLU A 68 2.81 13.56 -0.22
CA GLU A 68 3.06 14.03 1.15
C GLU A 68 1.77 14.05 1.98
N GLY A 69 1.93 14.15 3.31
CA GLY A 69 0.80 14.44 4.21
C GLY A 69 -0.19 13.29 4.39
N MET A 70 0.17 12.06 4.04
CA MET A 70 -0.69 10.91 4.28
C MET A 70 -0.76 10.59 5.77
N ASN A 71 -1.94 10.77 6.36
CA ASN A 71 -2.26 10.23 7.69
C ASN A 71 -2.64 8.74 7.58
N VAL A 72 -1.74 7.92 7.03
CA VAL A 72 -1.90 6.47 7.04
C VAL A 72 -1.38 5.98 8.39
N VAL A 73 -2.18 6.22 9.42
CA VAL A 73 -1.98 5.65 10.73
C VAL A 73 -3.30 4.94 11.04
N GLN A 74 -3.31 3.62 10.82
CA GLN A 74 -4.27 2.67 11.40
C GLN A 74 -5.74 2.71 10.97
N LYS A 75 -6.20 3.57 10.05
CA LYS A 75 -7.57 3.50 9.53
C LYS A 75 -7.65 3.67 8.01
N ILE A 76 -7.46 2.57 7.28
CA ILE A 76 -7.78 2.47 5.85
C ILE A 76 -9.24 2.89 5.57
N ASN A 77 -10.13 2.76 6.56
CA ASN A 77 -11.54 3.15 6.47
C ASN A 77 -11.78 4.66 6.34
N GLN A 78 -10.80 5.51 6.61
CA GLN A 78 -10.92 6.97 6.48
C GLN A 78 -10.15 7.55 5.30
N VAL A 79 -9.36 6.73 4.59
CA VAL A 79 -8.75 7.17 3.34
C VAL A 79 -9.84 7.23 2.28
N PRO A 80 -10.05 8.37 1.60
CA PRO A 80 -10.99 8.44 0.49
C PRO A 80 -10.66 7.34 -0.52
N LYS A 81 -11.58 6.40 -0.73
CA LYS A 81 -11.45 5.39 -1.79
C LYS A 81 -11.60 6.14 -3.12
N ILE A 82 -10.49 6.61 -3.66
CA ILE A 82 -10.46 7.14 -5.03
C ILE A 82 -10.92 5.99 -5.92
N ARG A 83 -11.96 6.24 -6.74
CA ARG A 83 -12.41 5.27 -7.74
C ARG A 83 -11.19 4.94 -8.60
N LYS A 84 -10.80 3.66 -8.65
CA LYS A 84 -9.76 3.20 -9.59
C LYS A 84 -10.08 3.81 -10.95
N SER A 85 -9.15 4.62 -11.48
CA SER A 85 -9.32 5.15 -12.83
C SER A 85 -9.54 3.96 -13.76
N GLY A 86 -10.68 3.89 -14.47
CA GLY A 86 -11.00 2.78 -15.38
C GLY A 86 -10.04 2.61 -16.57
N LEU A 87 -8.96 3.39 -16.60
CA LEU A 87 -7.84 3.22 -17.51
C LEU A 87 -7.10 1.92 -17.18
N ARG A 88 -6.93 1.08 -18.20
CA ARG A 88 -5.99 -0.04 -18.14
C ARG A 88 -4.60 0.54 -17.93
N ARG A 89 -4.09 0.45 -16.71
CA ARG A 89 -2.68 0.72 -16.46
C ARG A 89 -1.89 -0.46 -17.00
N ASN A 90 -0.83 -0.20 -17.76
CA ASN A 90 0.18 -1.21 -18.00
C ASN A 90 0.64 -1.72 -16.63
N GLU A 91 0.56 -3.03 -16.44
CA GLU A 91 0.93 -3.66 -15.18
C GLU A 91 2.45 -3.50 -14.99
N ILE A 92 2.85 -3.00 -13.84
CA ILE A 92 4.27 -2.87 -13.46
C ILE A 92 4.56 -4.04 -12.54
N SER A 93 5.51 -4.88 -12.93
CA SER A 93 5.89 -6.09 -12.19
C SER A 93 7.25 -5.91 -11.52
N ILE A 94 7.38 -6.46 -10.30
CA ILE A 94 8.68 -6.61 -9.64
C ILE A 94 9.43 -7.75 -10.34
N ILE A 95 10.63 -7.48 -10.83
CA ILE A 95 11.49 -8.49 -11.48
C ILE A 95 12.29 -9.24 -10.43
N SER A 96 12.94 -8.50 -9.52
CA SER A 96 13.72 -9.05 -8.42
C SER A 96 13.80 -8.06 -7.27
N ILE A 97 14.05 -8.58 -6.07
CA ILE A 97 14.44 -7.80 -4.90
C ILE A 97 15.81 -8.31 -4.48
N THR A 98 16.80 -7.43 -4.45
CA THR A 98 18.17 -7.77 -4.04
C THR A 98 18.40 -7.25 -2.63
N LEU A 99 18.85 -8.14 -1.75
CA LEU A 99 19.35 -7.75 -0.43
C LEU A 99 20.82 -7.33 -0.59
N ILE A 100 21.15 -6.13 -0.11
CA ILE A 100 22.52 -5.60 -0.06
C ILE A 100 23.19 -5.91 1.27
#